data_AF-A0A2Z2HSP5-F1
#
_entry.id   AF-A0A2Z2HSP5-F1
#
_cell.length_a   1.000
_cell.length_b   1.000
_cell.length_c   1.000
_cell.angle_alpha   90.00
_cell.angle_beta   90.00
_cell.angle_gamma   90.00
#
_symmetry.space_group_name_H-M   'P 1'
#
loop_
_entity.id
_entity.type
_entity.pdbx_description
1 polymer ?
#
loop_
_entity_poly.entity_id
_entity_poly.type
_entity_poly.pdbx_seq_one_letter_code
_entity_poly.pdbx_strand_id
1 'polypeptide(L)'
;MAWECGIDDCGSVFGDVEDLVVHQATEHERRECKVCGTVVPDGYLAIRHAFTEHSRAEYVRAYDADAEDVRQREELLEEIESEADMERIATELKR
;
A
#
# COMPACT_ATOMS: atom_id res chain seq x y z
N MET A 1 6.53 16.57 6.26
CA MET A 1 7.54 15.50 6.47
C MET A 1 7.94 15.00 5.08
N ALA A 2 9.05 14.28 4.94
CA ALA A 2 9.43 13.70 3.64
C ALA A 2 9.05 12.21 3.64
N TRP A 3 8.50 11.73 2.53
CA TRP A 3 8.00 10.36 2.36
C TRP A 3 8.88 9.62 1.37
N GLU A 4 9.50 8.51 1.80
CA GLU A 4 10.36 7.69 0.94
C GLU A 4 9.61 6.45 0.43
N CYS A 5 9.79 6.11 -0.85
CA CYS A 5 9.22 4.90 -1.43
C CYS A 5 9.95 3.65 -0.92
N GLY A 6 9.25 2.89 -0.07
CA GLY A 6 9.75 1.63 0.49
C GLY A 6 9.56 0.39 -0.40
N ILE A 7 9.35 0.55 -1.71
CA ILE A 7 9.28 -0.58 -2.65
C ILE A 7 10.68 -0.84 -3.21
N ASP A 8 11.23 -2.02 -2.88
CA ASP A 8 12.57 -2.46 -3.28
C ASP A 8 13.64 -1.37 -3.06
N ASP A 9 14.53 -1.15 -4.03
CA ASP A 9 15.60 -0.14 -3.99
C ASP A 9 15.18 1.20 -4.66
N CYS A 10 13.88 1.54 -4.67
CA CYS A 10 13.39 2.73 -5.38
C CYS A 10 14.00 4.04 -4.86
N GLY A 11 13.96 4.25 -3.53
CA GLY A 11 14.57 5.41 -2.87
C GLY A 11 14.02 6.79 -3.28
N SER A 12 12.91 6.84 -4.04
CA SER A 12 12.28 8.10 -4.43
C SER A 12 11.65 8.78 -3.21
N VAL A 13 11.85 10.09 -3.07
CA VAL A 13 11.38 10.87 -1.91
C VAL A 13 10.41 11.96 -2.36
N PHE A 14 9.29 12.08 -1.64
CA PHE A 14 8.18 12.98 -1.94
C PHE A 14 7.90 13.93 -0.78
N GLY A 15 7.29 15.08 -1.10
CA GLY A 15 6.92 16.11 -0.12
C GLY A 15 5.60 15.84 0.58
N ASP A 16 4.73 15.02 -0.03
CA ASP A 16 3.45 14.59 0.50
C ASP A 16 3.21 13.10 0.24
N VAL A 17 2.25 12.53 0.95
CA VAL A 17 1.97 11.09 0.91
C VAL A 17 1.17 10.71 -0.32
N GLU A 18 0.38 11.64 -0.85
CA GLU A 18 -0.42 11.45 -2.06
C GLU A 18 0.47 11.22 -3.28
N ASP A 19 1.48 12.07 -3.47
CA ASP A 19 2.47 11.94 -4.54
C ASP A 19 3.25 10.62 -4.41
N LEU A 20 3.60 10.21 -3.18
CA LEU A 20 4.22 8.90 -2.93
C LEU A 20 3.29 7.76 -3.35
N VAL A 21 2.02 7.77 -2.94
CA VAL A 21 1.06 6.70 -3.25
C VAL A 21 0.78 6.63 -4.74
N VAL A 22 0.67 7.78 -5.42
CA VAL A 22 0.51 7.83 -6.88
C VAL A 22 1.73 7.25 -7.57
N HIS A 23 2.95 7.62 -7.14
CA HIS A 23 4.19 7.03 -7.64
C HIS A 23 4.23 5.50 -7.47
N GLN A 24 3.88 4.99 -6.28
CA GLN A 24 3.79 3.54 -6.04
C GLN A 24 2.82 2.87 -7.01
N ALA A 25 1.72 3.54 -7.34
CA ALA A 25 0.68 2.96 -8.18
C ALA A 25 0.97 3.00 -9.70
N THR A 26 1.80 3.94 -10.15
CA THR A 26 2.06 4.16 -11.59
C THR A 26 3.45 3.75 -12.04
N GLU A 27 4.46 3.83 -11.17
CA GLU A 27 5.86 3.60 -11.53
C GLU A 27 6.37 2.20 -11.14
N HIS A 28 5.62 1.46 -10.30
CA HIS A 28 5.97 0.11 -9.88
C HIS A 28 5.12 -0.95 -10.56
N GLU A 29 5.70 -2.16 -10.69
CA GLU A 29 4.99 -3.30 -11.24
C GLU A 29 3.81 -3.66 -10.34
N ARG A 30 2.64 -3.84 -10.97
CA ARG A 30 1.45 -4.31 -10.26
C ARG A 30 1.64 -5.75 -9.79
N ARG A 31 1.06 -6.08 -8.66
CA ARG A 31 1.20 -7.39 -8.03
C ARG A 31 -0.12 -8.09 -7.84
N GLU A 32 -0.06 -9.41 -7.87
CA GLU A 32 -1.21 -10.26 -7.59
C GLU A 32 -1.44 -10.37 -6.08
N CYS A 33 -2.67 -10.14 -5.62
CA CYS A 33 -3.07 -10.44 -4.26
C CYS A 33 -3.06 -11.95 -4.05
N LYS A 34 -2.24 -12.45 -3.12
CA LYS A 34 -2.12 -13.90 -2.84
C LYS A 34 -3.38 -14.52 -2.22
N VAL A 35 -4.34 -13.70 -1.76
CA VAL A 35 -5.61 -14.19 -1.20
C VAL A 35 -6.64 -14.45 -2.29
N CYS A 36 -6.80 -13.53 -3.26
CA CYS A 36 -7.90 -13.59 -4.23
C CYS A 36 -7.50 -13.54 -5.71
N GLY A 37 -6.21 -13.38 -6.02
CA GLY A 37 -5.71 -13.31 -7.41
C GLY A 37 -5.93 -11.98 -8.12
N THR A 38 -6.52 -10.98 -7.46
CA THR A 38 -6.70 -9.65 -8.06
C THR A 38 -5.34 -8.97 -8.25
N VAL A 39 -5.07 -8.45 -9.45
CA VAL A 39 -3.89 -7.63 -9.72
C VAL A 39 -4.14 -6.20 -9.25
N VAL A 40 -3.36 -5.74 -8.27
CA VAL A 40 -3.46 -4.43 -7.63
C VAL A 40 -2.15 -3.65 -7.77
N PRO A 41 -2.18 -2.31 -7.71
CA PRO A 41 -0.95 -1.53 -7.61
C PRO A 41 -0.16 -1.91 -6.34
N ASP A 42 1.16 -1.84 -6.39
CA ASP A 42 2.02 -2.16 -5.25
C ASP A 42 2.01 -1.03 -4.19
N GLY A 43 2.75 -1.22 -3.10
CA GLY A 43 2.85 -0.28 -2.00
C GLY A 43 1.57 -0.21 -1.18
N TYR A 44 1.18 1.01 -0.83
CA TYR A 44 0.04 1.29 0.04
C TYR A 44 -1.27 0.66 -0.46
N LEU A 45 -1.55 0.70 -1.76
CA LEU A 45 -2.82 0.19 -2.30
C LEU A 45 -2.93 -1.34 -2.21
N ALA A 46 -1.80 -2.06 -2.32
CA ALA A 46 -1.78 -3.51 -2.09
C ALA A 46 -2.06 -3.87 -0.63
N ILE A 47 -1.45 -3.12 0.30
CA ILE A 47 -1.64 -3.33 1.74
C ILE A 47 -3.09 -2.99 2.12
N ARG A 48 -3.61 -1.84 1.69
CA ARG A 48 -4.99 -1.44 1.93
C ARG A 48 -5.97 -2.50 1.41
N HIS A 49 -5.81 -2.95 0.16
CA HIS A 49 -6.64 -4.02 -0.39
C HIS A 49 -6.62 -5.28 0.48
N ALA A 50 -5.43 -5.71 0.92
CA ALA A 50 -5.29 -6.91 1.73
C ALA A 50 -6.03 -6.83 3.07
N PHE A 51 -6.08 -5.65 3.69
CA PHE A 51 -6.66 -5.45 5.03
C PHE A 51 -8.10 -4.93 5.02
N THR A 52 -8.59 -4.39 3.90
CA THR A 52 -10.01 -3.99 3.75
C THR A 52 -10.88 -5.09 3.17
N GLU A 53 -10.33 -5.89 2.25
CA GLU A 53 -11.11 -6.90 1.51
C GLU A 53 -10.98 -8.32 2.10
N HIS A 54 -9.95 -8.57 2.93
CA HIS A 54 -9.69 -9.89 3.49
C HIS A 54 -9.45 -9.83 5.00
N SER A 55 -9.62 -10.96 5.66
CA SER A 55 -9.30 -11.08 7.09
C SER A 55 -7.80 -11.24 7.33
N ARG A 56 -7.34 -10.83 8.53
CA ARG A 56 -5.96 -11.09 8.99
C ARG A 56 -5.56 -12.57 8.87
N ALA A 57 -6.50 -13.48 9.13
CA ALA A 57 -6.24 -14.91 9.05
C ALA A 57 -6.00 -15.38 7.61
N GLU A 58 -6.67 -14.77 6.62
CA GLU A 58 -6.42 -15.04 5.21
C GLU A 58 -5.09 -14.46 4.76
N TYR A 59 -4.78 -13.22 5.17
CA TYR A 59 -3.49 -12.59 4.90
C TYR A 59 -2.32 -13.44 5.43
N VAL A 60 -2.35 -13.80 6.72
CA VAL A 60 -1.33 -14.66 7.37
C VAL A 60 -1.10 -15.95 6.59
N ARG A 61 -2.17 -16.65 6.20
CA ARG A 61 -2.06 -17.91 5.45
C ARG A 61 -1.53 -17.72 4.03
N ALA A 62 -1.98 -16.69 3.33
CA ALA A 62 -1.63 -16.47 1.93
C ALA A 62 -0.22 -15.90 1.74
N TYR A 63 0.24 -15.09 2.69
CA TYR A 63 1.53 -14.42 2.64
C TYR A 63 2.61 -15.06 3.51
N ASP A 64 2.29 -16.13 4.24
CA ASP A 64 3.16 -16.76 5.24
C ASP A 64 3.67 -15.73 6.27
N ALA A 65 2.77 -14.84 6.68
CA ALA A 65 3.06 -13.68 7.53
C ALA A 65 2.81 -14.00 9.00
N ASP A 66 3.53 -13.36 9.90
CA ASP A 66 3.33 -13.49 11.34
C ASP A 66 2.55 -12.31 11.95
N ALA A 67 2.41 -12.32 13.27
CA ALA A 67 1.67 -11.26 13.97
C ALA A 67 2.41 -9.91 13.96
N GLU A 68 3.73 -9.89 13.84
CA GLU A 68 4.53 -8.68 13.69
C GLU A 68 4.35 -8.06 12.30
N ASP A 69 4.37 -8.88 11.25
CA ASP A 69 4.07 -8.44 9.89
C ASP A 69 2.70 -7.75 9.81
N VAL A 70 1.68 -8.36 10.42
CA VAL A 70 0.33 -7.80 10.47
C VAL A 70 0.32 -6.45 11.18
N ARG A 71 0.93 -6.35 12.38
CA ARG A 71 0.97 -5.09 13.14
C ARG A 71 1.69 -3.99 12.37
N GLN A 72 2.84 -4.29 11.77
CA GLN A 72 3.59 -3.32 10.99
C GLN A 72 2.77 -2.75 9.83
N ARG A 73 1.95 -3.59 9.16
CA ARG A 73 1.10 -3.12 8.05
C ARG A 73 -0.09 -2.32 8.52
N GLU A 74 -0.67 -2.64 9.67
CA GLU A 74 -1.76 -1.85 10.26
C GLU A 74 -1.28 -0.48 10.74
N GLU A 75 -0.13 -0.43 11.41
CA GLU A 75 0.50 0.84 11.83
C GLU A 75 0.83 1.72 10.61
N LEU A 76 1.38 1.14 9.54
CA LEU A 76 1.68 1.86 8.31
C LEU A 76 0.40 2.39 7.62
N LEU A 77 -0.68 1.59 7.61
CA LEU A 77 -1.97 2.03 7.09
C LEU A 77 -2.52 3.21 7.90
N GLU A 78 -2.49 3.13 9.22
CA GLU A 78 -2.98 4.19 10.11
C GLU A 78 -2.17 5.48 9.94
N GLU A 79 -0.84 5.38 9.84
CA GLU A 79 0.05 6.52 9.61
C GLU A 79 -0.28 7.21 8.28
N ILE A 80 -0.34 6.45 7.18
CA ILE A 80 -0.63 6.99 5.86
C ILE A 80 -2.04 7.59 5.81
N GLU A 81 -3.06 6.89 6.34
CA GLU A 81 -4.45 7.34 6.30
C GLU A 81 -4.73 8.54 7.20
N SER A 82 -3.89 8.78 8.21
CA SER A 82 -3.99 9.99 9.04
C SER A 82 -3.54 11.27 8.32
N GLU A 83 -2.71 11.13 7.29
CA GLU A 83 -2.14 12.26 6.53
C GLU A 83 -2.75 12.36 5.11
N ALA A 84 -3.15 11.24 4.51
CA ALA A 84 -3.53 11.17 3.10
C ALA A 84 -4.95 11.67 2.79
N ASP A 85 -5.07 12.52 1.78
CA ASP A 85 -6.33 12.80 1.10
C ASP A 85 -6.64 11.72 0.04
N MET A 86 -7.52 10.79 0.40
CA MET A 86 -7.94 9.70 -0.48
C MET A 86 -8.71 10.17 -1.73
N GLU A 87 -9.39 11.32 -1.66
CA GLU A 87 -10.08 11.89 -2.81
C GLU A 87 -9.08 12.46 -3.82
N ARG A 88 -8.00 13.10 -3.34
CA ARG A 88 -6.90 13.57 -4.18
C ARG A 88 -6.22 12.40 -4.90
N ILE A 89 -5.81 11.35 -4.17
CA ILE A 89 -5.19 10.15 -4.75
C ILE A 89 -6.09 9.53 -5.83
N ALA A 90 -7.38 9.35 -5.53
CA ALA A 90 -8.33 8.76 -6.49
C ALA A 90 -8.55 9.64 -7.73
N THR A 91 -8.41 10.96 -7.60
CA THR A 91 -8.51 11.90 -8.73
C THR A 91 -7.27 11.82 -9.62
N GLU A 92 -6.08 11.75 -9.03
CA GLU A 92 -4.82 11.67 -9.79
C GLU A 92 -4.68 10.35 -10.54
N LEU A 93 -5.11 9.23 -9.97
CA LEU A 93 -5.05 7.91 -10.63
C LEU A 93 -6.06 7.73 -11.78
N LYS A 94 -7.05 8.62 -11.91
CA LYS A 94 -8.03 8.60 -13.01
C LYS A 94 -7.63 9.44 -14.21
N ARG A 95 -6.57 10.24 -14.07
CA ARG A 95 -6.09 11.16 -15.10
C ARG A 95 -5.35 10.43 -16.21
#